data_AF-A0A957DIL9-F1
#
_entry.id   AF-A0A957DIL9-F1
#
_cell.length_a   1.000
_cell.length_b   1.000
_cell.length_c   1.000
_cell.angle_alpha   90.00
_cell.angle_beta   90.00
_cell.angle_gamma   90.00
#
_symmetry.space_group_name_H-M   'P 1'
#
loop_
_entity.id
_entity.type
_entity.pdbx_description
1 polymer ?
#
loop_
_entity_poly.entity_id
_entity_poly.type
_entity_poly.pdbx_seq_one_letter_code
_entity_poly.pdbx_strand_id
1 'polypeptide(L)'
;MEAIFTNGVKTMPISTPAQISFPLDIPQVDVVATQHTRDGKFFITVESRRETTRCGVCKQEIKCNYGRGQAVHLRHLPILGQETVIVIRVSGFGLT
;
A
#
# COMPACT_ATOMS: atom_id res chain seq x y z
N MET A 1 30.30 22.71 -10.17
CA MET A 1 30.71 22.58 -8.76
C MET A 1 30.75 23.99 -8.22
N GLU A 2 29.66 24.46 -7.60
CA GLU A 2 29.63 25.79 -6.99
C GLU A 2 29.02 25.60 -5.60
N ALA A 3 29.79 25.87 -4.55
CA ALA A 3 29.36 25.74 -3.16
C ALA A 3 28.75 27.06 -2.70
N ILE A 4 27.48 27.04 -2.27
CA ILE A 4 26.84 28.20 -1.64
C ILE A 4 27.15 28.14 -0.14
N PHE A 5 27.94 29.10 0.34
CA PHE A 5 28.23 29.28 1.77
C PHE A 5 27.27 30.32 2.37
N THR A 6 26.38 29.89 3.27
CA THR A 6 25.72 30.78 4.21
C THR A 6 25.88 30.22 5.63
N ASN A 7 26.48 31.02 6.52
CA ASN A 7 26.60 30.78 7.96
C ASN A 7 27.38 29.54 8.44
N GLY A 8 28.50 29.17 7.79
CA GLY A 8 29.47 28.24 8.39
C GLY A 8 28.96 26.80 8.65
N VAL A 9 27.75 26.46 8.20
CA VAL A 9 27.21 25.11 8.24
C VAL A 9 27.24 24.56 6.83
N LYS A 10 27.99 23.47 6.62
CA LYS A 10 27.98 22.69 5.38
C LYS A 10 26.62 22.00 5.26
N THR A 11 25.59 22.72 4.83
CA THR A 11 24.31 22.13 4.45
C THR A 11 24.51 21.40 3.12
N MET A 12 24.52 20.07 3.18
CA MET A 12 24.32 19.26 1.99
C MET A 12 22.97 19.66 1.40
N PRO A 13 22.85 19.94 0.08
CA PRO A 13 21.57 20.21 -0.52
C PRO A 13 20.67 19.01 -0.25
N ILE A 14 19.53 19.25 0.40
CA ILE A 14 18.53 18.24 0.71
C ILE A 14 18.02 17.74 -0.65
N SER A 15 18.62 16.67 -1.15
CA SER A 15 18.18 16.02 -2.38
C SER A 15 16.78 15.47 -2.12
N THR A 16 15.80 15.95 -2.88
CA THR A 16 14.48 15.33 -2.93
C THR A 16 14.68 13.83 -3.12
N PRO A 17 14.12 12.96 -2.25
CA PRO A 17 14.30 11.53 -2.39
C PRO A 17 13.80 11.10 -3.77
N ALA A 18 14.61 10.32 -4.48
CA ALA A 18 14.20 9.78 -5.77
C ALA A 18 12.90 8.96 -5.57
N GLN A 19 11.86 9.28 -6.34
CA GLN A 19 10.59 8.57 -6.32
C GLN A 19 10.48 7.69 -7.55
N ILE A 20 10.14 6.42 -7.33
CA ILE A 20 9.86 5.45 -8.38
C ILE A 20 8.46 4.90 -8.11
N SER A 21 7.61 4.87 -9.14
CA SER A 21 6.24 4.36 -9.05
C SER A 21 6.09 3.09 -9.89
N PHE A 22 5.32 2.13 -9.35
CA PHE A 22 5.02 0.87 -10.00
C PHE A 22 3.50 0.64 -9.99
N PRO A 23 2.90 0.18 -11.10
CA PRO A 23 1.51 -0.27 -11.07
C PRO A 23 1.40 -1.54 -10.21
N LEU A 24 0.38 -1.60 -9.35
CA LEU A 24 0.10 -2.80 -8.55
C LEU A 24 -0.85 -3.77 -9.26
N ASP A 25 -1.43 -3.41 -10.40
CA ASP A 25 -2.43 -4.17 -11.15
C ASP A 25 -3.64 -4.67 -10.32
N ILE A 26 -3.92 -4.02 -9.19
CA ILE A 26 -5.12 -4.26 -8.39
C ILE A 26 -6.12 -3.14 -8.67
N PRO A 27 -7.29 -3.45 -9.25
CA PRO A 27 -8.29 -2.44 -9.55
C PRO A 27 -9.00 -1.97 -8.27
N GLN A 28 -9.43 -0.70 -8.26
CA GLN A 28 -10.34 -0.15 -7.25
C GLN A 28 -9.83 -0.24 -5.81
N VAL A 29 -8.52 -0.14 -5.62
CA VAL A 29 -7.89 0.03 -4.31
C VAL A 29 -7.17 1.37 -4.23
N ASP A 30 -6.97 1.84 -3.01
CA ASP A 30 -6.10 2.96 -2.68
C ASP A 30 -4.95 2.46 -1.78
N VAL A 31 -3.75 2.98 -1.99
CA VAL A 31 -2.58 2.66 -1.15
C VAL A 31 -2.64 3.52 0.10
N VAL A 32 -2.77 2.89 1.26
CA VAL A 32 -2.88 3.57 2.56
C VAL A 32 -1.52 3.72 3.22
N ALA A 33 -0.66 2.72 3.07
CA ALA A 33 0.69 2.76 3.63
C ALA A 33 1.66 1.89 2.86
N THR A 34 2.91 2.31 2.79
CA THR A 34 4.02 1.50 2.30
C THR A 34 5.08 1.44 3.38
N GLN A 35 5.46 0.22 3.77
CA GLN A 35 6.53 -0.01 4.74
C GLN A 35 7.63 -0.82 4.07
N HIS A 36 8.87 -0.38 4.29
CA HIS A 36 10.05 -1.11 3.90
C HIS A 36 10.74 -1.63 5.15
N THR A 37 10.92 -2.93 5.23
CA THR A 37 11.60 -3.57 6.36
C THR A 37 13.10 -3.62 6.11
N ARG A 38 13.87 -3.66 7.20
CA ARG A 38 15.34 -3.78 7.14
C ARG A 38 15.80 -5.05 6.42
N ASP A 39 14.97 -6.09 6.45
CA ASP A 39 15.22 -7.37 5.76
C ASP A 39 14.95 -7.28 4.25
N GLY A 40 14.65 -6.10 3.72
CA GLY A 40 14.44 -5.88 2.31
C GLY A 40 13.09 -6.40 1.81
N LYS A 41 12.05 -6.34 2.65
CA LYS A 41 10.66 -6.65 2.26
C LYS A 41 9.81 -5.40 2.20
N PHE A 42 8.96 -5.33 1.18
CA PHE A 42 7.93 -4.30 1.05
C PHE A 42 6.60 -4.82 1.57
N PHE A 43 5.96 -4.05 2.44
CA PHE A 43 4.57 -4.24 2.85
C PHE A 43 3.75 -3.05 2.34
N ILE A 44 2.89 -3.32 1.37
CA ILE A 44 2.02 -2.31 0.77
C ILE A 44 0.61 -2.56 1.29
N THR A 45 0.14 -1.70 2.17
CA THR A 45 -1.22 -1.76 2.70
C THR A 45 -2.16 -1.03 1.77
N VAL A 46 -3.17 -1.75 1.26
CA VAL A 46 -4.18 -1.21 0.38
C VAL A 46 -5.56 -1.35 1.00
N GLU A 47 -6.42 -0.37 0.72
CA GLU A 47 -7.82 -0.38 1.10
C GLU A 47 -8.71 -0.43 -0.14
N SER A 48 -9.73 -1.26 -0.10
CA SER A 48 -10.70 -1.39 -1.19
C SER A 48 -11.64 -0.19 -1.21
N ARG A 49 -11.79 0.45 -2.38
CA ARG A 49 -12.81 1.49 -2.63
C ARG A 49 -14.21 0.93 -2.83
N ARG A 50 -14.38 -0.40 -2.85
CA ARG A 50 -15.69 -1.02 -3.03
C ARG A 50 -16.50 -0.96 -1.75
N GLU A 51 -17.52 -0.11 -1.77
CA GLU A 51 -18.55 -0.02 -0.72
C GLU A 51 -19.52 -1.21 -0.73
N THR A 52 -19.55 -1.97 -1.83
CA THR A 52 -20.40 -3.15 -1.99
C THR A 52 -19.59 -4.36 -2.44
N THR A 53 -20.02 -5.55 -2.02
CA THR A 53 -19.49 -6.82 -2.51
C THR A 53 -20.63 -7.70 -2.98
N ARG A 54 -20.34 -8.60 -3.93
CA ARG A 54 -21.31 -9.61 -4.35
C ARG A 54 -21.20 -10.81 -3.43
N CYS A 55 -22.32 -11.21 -2.85
CA CYS A 55 -22.39 -12.42 -2.06
C CYS A 55 -22.05 -13.64 -2.93
N GLY A 56 -21.10 -14.46 -2.50
CA GLY A 56 -20.73 -15.70 -3.21
C GLY A 56 -21.86 -16.75 -3.23
N VAL A 57 -22.82 -16.65 -2.30
CA VAL A 57 -23.94 -17.59 -2.14
C VAL A 57 -25.19 -17.12 -2.86
N CYS A 58 -25.71 -15.94 -2.54
CA CYS A 58 -26.97 -15.42 -3.11
C CYS A 58 -26.77 -14.51 -4.32
N LYS A 59 -25.52 -14.18 -4.68
CA LYS A 59 -25.13 -13.30 -5.81
C LYS A 59 -25.65 -11.85 -5.74
N GLN A 60 -26.33 -11.46 -4.67
CA GLN A 60 -26.80 -10.10 -4.45
C GLN A 60 -25.64 -9.17 -4.04
N GLU A 61 -25.77 -7.89 -4.40
CA GLU A 61 -24.86 -6.84 -3.94
C GLU A 61 -25.23 -6.43 -2.52
N ILE A 62 -24.26 -6.51 -1.62
CA ILE A 62 -24.43 -6.19 -0.20
C ILE A 62 -23.48 -5.04 0.13
N LYS A 63 -23.96 -4.04 0.88
CA LYS A 63 -23.13 -2.97 1.42
C LYS A 63 -22.14 -3.54 2.45
N CYS A 64 -20.87 -3.24 2.30
CA CYS A 64 -19.77 -3.62 3.18
C CYS A 64 -19.74 -2.76 4.47
N ASN A 65 -20.88 -2.63 5.15
CA ASN A 65 -21.07 -1.69 6.26
C ASN A 65 -20.93 -2.31 7.66
N TYR A 66 -20.75 -3.63 7.76
CA TYR A 66 -20.93 -4.37 9.02
C TYR A 66 -19.75 -5.29 9.32
N GLY A 67 -18.58 -4.69 9.52
CA GLY A 67 -17.38 -5.39 9.99
C GLY A 67 -16.09 -4.71 9.54
N ARG A 68 -15.01 -4.91 10.30
CA ARG A 68 -13.64 -4.78 9.78
C ARG A 68 -13.20 -6.20 9.47
N GLY A 69 -13.06 -6.52 8.19
CA GLY A 69 -12.57 -7.83 7.77
C GLY A 69 -11.14 -8.02 8.24
N GLN A 70 -10.73 -9.28 8.42
CA GLN A 70 -9.33 -9.56 8.72
C GLN A 70 -8.45 -9.08 7.56
N ALA A 71 -7.28 -8.53 7.89
CA ALA A 71 -6.31 -8.13 6.88
C ALA A 71 -5.79 -9.38 6.15
N VAL A 72 -5.83 -9.37 4.82
CA VAL A 72 -5.37 -10.49 3.99
C VAL A 72 -3.99 -10.15 3.45
N HIS A 73 -3.03 -11.06 3.64
CA HIS A 73 -1.66 -10.91 3.15
C HIS A 73 -1.49 -11.70 1.86
N LEU A 74 -1.24 -11.00 0.76
CA LEU A 74 -1.00 -11.60 -0.55
C LEU A 74 0.45 -11.37 -0.97
N ARG A 75 1.13 -12.43 -1.40
CA ARG A 75 2.45 -12.31 -2.03
C ARG A 75 2.26 -11.72 -3.43
N HIS A 76 3.02 -10.68 -3.76
CA HIS A 76 3.04 -10.05 -5.07
C HIS A 76 4.38 -10.32 -5.79
N LEU A 77 4.45 -9.96 -7.08
CA LEU A 77 5.72 -9.91 -7.80
C LEU A 77 6.72 -9.03 -7.03
N PRO A 78 7.99 -9.48 -6.91
CA PRO A 78 9.03 -8.71 -6.26
C PRO A 78 9.24 -7.36 -6.94
N ILE A 79 9.11 -6.27 -6.17
CA ILE A 79 9.47 -4.93 -6.64
C ILE A 79 10.98 -4.76 -6.40
N LEU A 80 11.73 -4.45 -7.47
CA LEU A 80 13.20 -4.30 -7.41
C LEU A 80 13.94 -5.53 -6.83
N GLY A 81 13.41 -6.74 -7.08
CA GLY A 81 13.98 -7.98 -6.55
C GLY A 81 13.73 -8.22 -5.05
N GLN A 82 12.96 -7.35 -4.41
CA GLN A 82 12.61 -7.44 -2.99
C GLN A 82 11.25 -8.09 -2.77
N GLU A 83 11.15 -8.98 -1.78
CA GLU A 83 9.90 -9.68 -1.45
C GLU A 83 8.82 -8.65 -1.13
N THR A 84 7.70 -8.71 -1.85
CA THR A 84 6.62 -7.73 -1.75
C THR A 84 5.34 -8.41 -1.30
N VAL A 85 4.75 -7.90 -0.23
CA VAL A 85 3.50 -8.37 0.36
C VAL A 85 2.48 -7.24 0.30
N ILE A 86 1.33 -7.53 -0.30
CA ILE A 86 0.19 -6.63 -0.32
C ILE A 86 -0.73 -7.02 0.83
N VAL A 87 -1.00 -6.06 1.71
CA VAL A 87 -1.89 -6.21 2.85
C VAL A 87 -3.20 -5.55 2.49
N ILE A 88 -4.21 -6.36 2.16
CA ILE A 88 -5.55 -5.87 1.83
C ILE A 88 -6.34 -5.72 3.13
N ARG A 89 -6.76 -4.50 3.42
CA ARG A 89 -7.74 -4.24 4.48
C ARG A 89 -9.11 -4.20 3.82
N VAL A 90 -9.96 -5.16 4.20
CA VAL A 90 -11.36 -5.18 3.77
C VAL A 90 -12.19 -4.56 4.88
N SER A 91 -12.99 -3.55 4.56
CA SER A 91 -14.17 -3.15 5.34
C SER A 91 -15.14 -4.34 5.24
N GLY A 92 -15.12 -5.21 6.25
CA GLY A 92 -15.59 -6.58 6.17
C GLY A 92 -17.09 -6.73 6.25
N PHE A 93 -17.55 -7.75 5.54
CA PHE A 93 -18.71 -8.56 5.83
C PHE A 93 -18.25 -9.64 6.83
N GLY A 94 -18.70 -9.57 8.09
CA GLY A 94 -18.44 -10.62 9.07
C GLY A 94 -19.26 -11.86 8.73
N LEU A 95 -18.63 -12.90 8.19
CA LEU A 95 -19.21 -14.25 8.17
C LEU A 95 -18.84 -14.92 9.49
N THR A 96 -19.71 -14.76 10.49
CA THR A 96 -19.87 -15.68 11.62
C THR A 96 -21.30 -16.16 11.62
#